data_AF-A0A6P9B506-F1
#
_entry.id   AF-A0A6P9B506-F1
#
_cell.length_a   1.000
_cell.length_b   1.000
_cell.length_c   1.000
_cell.angle_alpha   90.00
_cell.angle_beta   90.00
_cell.angle_gamma   90.00
#
_symmetry.space_group_name_H-M   'P 1'
#
loop_
_entity.id
_entity.type
_entity.pdbx_description
1 polymer ?
#
loop_
_entity_poly.entity_id
_entity_poly.type
_entity_poly.pdbx_seq_one_letter_code
_entity_poly.pdbx_strand_id
1 'polypeptide(L)'
;MESHNLSQNTKTHKIFLSRNAKCGKIQCQSSASKPLETNAVAIDTTIKLNGREVHCRGTHVYRNEEDEGDILDPGLVMTGTKCGDSHVCFEGHCQNTSFFDRGHCGKKCNGHGICNNNHNCHCFSGWAPPFCDKPGKGGSLDSGPMLEKNPIPIIIGVLVSILLLTLIGIALCCYKWRAKLVPIKKTIFAPKKTEQPR
;
A
#
# COMPACT_ATOMS: atom_id res chain seq x y z
N MET A 1 0.45 -2.30 37.85
CA MET A 1 0.46 -0.98 37.19
C MET A 1 -0.95 -0.42 37.28
N GLU A 2 -1.21 0.41 38.29
CA GLU A 2 -2.46 1.14 38.41
C GLU A 2 -2.32 2.45 37.65
N SER A 3 -3.15 2.63 36.63
CA SER A 3 -3.16 3.83 35.79
C SER A 3 -4.31 4.73 36.22
N HIS A 4 -4.00 5.76 37.01
CA HIS A 4 -4.91 6.84 37.35
C HIS A 4 -4.82 7.93 36.28
N ASN A 5 -5.94 8.35 35.68
CA ASN A 5 -6.04 9.63 34.98
C ASN A 5 -7.44 10.23 35.14
N LEU A 6 -7.48 11.56 35.29
CA LEU A 6 -8.58 12.39 35.76
C LEU A 6 -9.59 12.71 34.64
N SER A 7 -10.89 12.65 34.92
CA SER A 7 -11.94 13.19 34.06
C SER A 7 -12.66 14.34 34.77
N GLN A 8 -12.71 15.51 34.13
CA GLN A 8 -13.44 16.69 34.60
C GLN A 8 -14.90 16.64 34.12
N ASN A 9 -15.75 15.94 34.86
CA ASN A 9 -17.09 16.40 35.26
C ASN A 9 -17.79 15.23 35.98
N THR A 10 -18.38 15.53 37.14
CA THR A 10 -19.29 14.67 37.93
C THR A 10 -18.83 13.24 38.29
N LYS A 11 -18.21 13.11 39.48
CA LYS A 11 -18.24 11.94 40.39
C LYS A 11 -18.51 10.55 39.78
N THR A 12 -17.76 10.15 38.76
CA THR A 12 -17.61 8.74 38.39
C THR A 12 -16.18 8.54 37.90
N HIS A 13 -15.29 8.10 38.81
CA HIS A 13 -14.03 7.51 38.37
C HIS A 13 -14.39 6.25 37.58
N LYS A 14 -14.54 6.36 36.26
CA LYS A 14 -14.67 5.18 35.40
C LYS A 14 -13.32 4.49 35.47
N ILE A 15 -13.23 3.44 36.28
CA ILE A 15 -12.03 2.64 36.44
C ILE A 15 -11.68 2.13 35.05
N PHE A 16 -10.65 2.73 34.45
CA PHE A 16 -10.19 2.29 33.15
C PHE A 16 -9.49 0.96 33.38
N LEU A 17 -10.12 -0.12 32.92
CA LEU A 17 -9.49 -1.42 32.92
C LEU A 17 -8.14 -1.27 32.22
N SER A 18 -7.07 -1.78 32.83
CA SER A 18 -5.70 -1.67 32.29
C SER A 18 -5.61 -2.09 30.81
N ARG A 19 -6.45 -3.04 30.38
CA ARG A 19 -6.56 -3.46 28.97
C ARG A 19 -7.00 -2.36 28.01
N ASN A 20 -7.83 -1.42 28.46
CA ASN A 20 -8.32 -0.32 27.63
C ASN A 20 -7.32 0.84 27.57
N ALA A 21 -6.26 0.87 28.40
CA ALA A 21 -5.28 1.98 28.52
C ALA A 21 -4.84 2.56 27.18
N LYS A 22 -4.69 1.71 26.16
CA LYS A 22 -4.24 2.06 24.80
C LYS A 22 -5.35 2.58 23.85
N CYS A 23 -6.58 2.66 24.31
CA CYS A 23 -7.75 3.10 23.55
C CYS A 23 -8.41 4.37 24.12
N GLY A 24 -7.84 4.93 25.19
CA GLY A 24 -8.29 6.18 25.77
C GLY A 24 -7.73 7.39 25.03
N LYS A 25 -7.36 8.43 25.79
CA LYS A 25 -6.74 9.64 25.23
C LYS A 25 -5.37 9.33 24.63
N ILE A 26 -5.13 9.81 23.41
CA ILE A 26 -3.82 9.77 22.75
C ILE A 26 -2.84 10.63 23.53
N GLN A 27 -1.61 10.11 23.70
CA GLN A 27 -0.49 10.79 24.33
C GLN A 27 0.73 10.68 23.41
N CYS A 28 1.43 11.78 23.19
CA CYS A 28 2.58 11.89 22.31
C CYS A 28 3.77 12.51 23.05
N GLN A 29 4.99 12.28 22.56
CA GLN A 29 6.13 13.14 22.90
C GLN A 29 6.23 14.21 21.82
N SER A 30 6.05 15.47 22.18
CA SER A 30 6.06 16.58 21.21
C SER A 30 6.79 17.79 21.78
N SER A 31 7.56 18.46 20.92
CA SER A 31 8.18 19.75 21.20
C SER A 31 7.31 20.94 20.79
N ALA A 32 6.13 20.70 20.21
CA ALA A 32 5.21 21.75 19.80
C ALA A 32 4.72 22.51 21.05
N SER A 33 4.76 23.84 21.04
CA SER A 33 4.41 24.65 22.21
C SER A 33 2.91 24.70 22.51
N LYS A 34 2.05 24.60 21.48
CA LYS A 34 0.59 24.62 21.59
C LYS A 34 -0.07 23.66 20.59
N PRO A 35 -1.32 23.23 20.83
CA PRO A 35 -2.12 22.52 19.83
C PRO A 35 -2.32 23.33 18.54
N LEU A 36 -2.63 22.62 17.45
CA LEU A 36 -2.87 23.23 16.14
C LEU A 36 -4.21 23.99 16.10
N GLU A 37 -5.24 23.44 16.74
CA GLU A 37 -6.58 24.02 16.80
C GLU A 37 -6.67 25.10 17.90
N THR A 38 -7.44 26.16 17.64
CA THR A 38 -7.59 27.30 18.56
C THR A 38 -8.49 27.00 19.76
N ASN A 39 -9.42 26.06 19.61
CA ASN A 39 -10.30 25.54 20.65
C ASN A 39 -9.70 24.32 21.38
N ALA A 40 -8.40 24.08 21.24
CA ALA A 40 -7.71 22.95 21.83
C ALA A 40 -6.72 23.38 22.91
N VAL A 41 -6.65 22.59 23.99
CA VAL A 41 -5.72 22.76 25.10
C VAL A 41 -4.80 21.54 25.23
N ALA A 42 -3.53 21.79 25.53
CA ALA A 42 -2.58 20.73 25.79
C ALA A 42 -2.79 20.14 27.19
N ILE A 43 -2.64 18.82 27.29
CA ILE A 43 -2.62 18.09 28.56
C ILE A 43 -1.24 17.50 28.71
N ASP A 44 -0.40 18.13 29.53
CA ASP A 44 0.96 17.67 29.77
C ASP A 44 1.03 16.78 31.02
N THR A 45 1.75 15.67 30.91
CA THR A 45 1.95 14.70 32.00
C THR A 45 3.38 14.20 31.97
N THR A 46 4.07 14.27 33.10
CA THR A 46 5.43 13.73 33.22
C THR A 46 5.38 12.43 34.01
N ILE A 47 5.87 11.34 33.42
CA ILE A 47 5.94 10.01 34.05
C ILE A 47 7.39 9.59 34.23
N LYS A 48 7.66 8.74 35.24
CA LYS A 48 8.96 8.08 35.39
C LYS A 48 8.87 6.66 34.86
N LEU A 49 9.63 6.36 33.81
CA LEU A 49 9.72 5.03 33.21
C LEU A 49 11.16 4.54 33.33
N ASN A 50 11.40 3.45 34.06
CA ASN A 50 12.73 2.86 34.26
C ASN A 50 13.79 3.89 34.72
N GLY A 51 13.42 4.79 35.64
CA GLY A 51 14.29 5.84 36.18
C GLY A 51 14.52 7.04 35.25
N ARG A 52 13.95 7.05 34.05
CA ARG A 52 13.97 8.20 33.13
C ARG A 52 12.66 8.96 33.19
N GLU A 53 12.73 10.28 33.19
CA GLU A 53 11.55 11.12 33.05
C GLU A 53 11.12 11.17 31.58
N VAL A 54 9.85 10.93 31.35
CA VAL A 54 9.21 10.94 30.04
C VAL A 54 8.09 11.95 30.07
N HIS A 55 8.18 12.95 29.20
CA HIS A 55 7.14 13.96 29.03
C HIS A 55 6.12 13.50 27.98
N CYS A 56 4.87 13.35 28.40
CA CYS A 56 3.73 12.98 27.58
C CYS A 56 2.86 14.21 27.39
N ARG A 57 2.36 14.41 26.17
CA ARG A 57 1.46 15.49 25.80
C ARG A 57 0.25 14.93 25.07
N GLY A 58 -0.93 15.19 25.59
CA GLY A 58 -2.22 14.97 24.95
C GLY A 58 -2.90 16.28 24.57
N THR A 59 -4.10 16.19 24.03
CA THR A 59 -4.93 17.35 23.70
C THR A 59 -6.39 17.11 24.08
N HIS A 60 -7.09 18.17 24.45
CA HIS A 60 -8.54 18.19 24.57
C HIS A 60 -9.09 19.38 23.81
N VAL A 61 -10.12 19.14 23.02
CA VAL A 61 -10.75 20.13 22.15
C VAL A 61 -12.11 20.46 22.75
N TYR A 62 -12.30 21.72 23.13
CA TYR A 62 -13.60 22.22 23.57
C TYR A 62 -14.49 22.40 22.36
N ARG A 63 -15.67 21.79 22.39
CA ARG A 63 -16.71 21.96 21.37
C ARG A 63 -17.93 22.64 21.98
N ASN A 64 -18.57 23.51 21.20
CA ASN A 64 -19.86 24.08 21.56
C ASN A 64 -20.94 23.03 21.30
N GLU A 65 -21.96 22.98 22.15
CA GLU A 65 -23.05 21.98 22.13
C GLU A 65 -23.89 22.01 20.84
N GLU A 66 -23.72 23.03 19.99
CA GLU A 66 -24.44 23.21 18.72
C GLU A 66 -23.77 22.51 17.52
N ASP A 67 -22.52 22.02 17.69
CA ASP A 67 -21.72 21.32 16.67
C ASP A 67 -21.63 19.80 16.93
N GLU A 68 -22.69 19.18 17.47
CA GLU A 68 -22.83 17.72 17.63
C GLU A 68 -22.98 16.99 16.27
N GLY A 69 -22.11 17.28 15.31
CA GLY A 69 -21.83 16.34 14.23
C GLY A 69 -21.07 15.13 14.78
N ASP A 70 -21.15 13.98 14.09
CA ASP A 70 -20.56 12.66 14.39
C ASP A 70 -19.00 12.64 14.50
N ILE A 71 -18.38 13.69 15.05
CA ILE A 71 -16.95 13.89 15.12
C ILE A 71 -16.49 13.56 16.53
N LEU A 72 -16.02 12.33 16.68
CA LEU A 72 -15.32 11.82 17.86
C LEU A 72 -14.23 12.81 18.33
N ASP A 73 -14.08 12.98 19.65
CA ASP A 73 -13.00 13.77 20.27
C ASP A 73 -11.66 13.43 19.61
N PRO A 74 -10.98 14.37 18.93
CA PRO A 74 -9.76 14.10 18.16
C PRO A 74 -8.59 13.69 19.08
N GLY A 75 -8.72 13.89 20.38
CA GLY A 75 -7.79 13.40 21.38
C GLY A 75 -8.02 11.93 21.78
N LEU A 76 -9.04 11.23 21.28
CA LEU A 76 -9.26 9.81 21.53
C LEU A 76 -8.55 8.94 20.48
N VAL A 77 -8.02 7.80 20.91
CA VAL A 77 -7.44 6.80 19.98
C VAL A 77 -8.51 6.35 18.99
N MET A 78 -8.19 6.44 17.70
CA MET A 78 -9.12 6.08 16.63
C MET A 78 -9.52 4.60 16.69
N THR A 79 -10.78 4.34 16.37
CA THR A 79 -11.29 2.98 16.16
C THR A 79 -10.46 2.24 15.09
N GLY A 80 -10.13 0.98 15.34
CA GLY A 80 -9.27 0.14 14.50
C GLY A 80 -7.79 0.14 14.91
N THR A 81 -7.35 1.05 15.79
CA THR A 81 -5.95 1.08 16.27
C THR A 81 -5.61 -0.18 17.06
N LYS A 82 -4.48 -0.84 16.77
CA LYS A 82 -4.03 -2.03 17.52
C LYS A 82 -3.74 -1.68 18.99
N CYS A 83 -4.39 -2.38 19.92
CA CYS A 83 -4.15 -2.23 21.36
C CYS A 83 -3.53 -3.48 22.00
N GLY A 84 -3.63 -4.64 21.35
CA GLY A 84 -3.02 -5.89 21.80
C GLY A 84 -2.91 -6.91 20.65
N ASP A 85 -2.40 -8.09 20.93
CA ASP A 85 -2.38 -9.16 19.94
C ASP A 85 -3.81 -9.64 19.67
N SER A 86 -4.21 -9.59 18.40
CA SER A 86 -5.60 -9.81 17.98
C SER A 86 -6.61 -8.89 18.69
N HIS A 87 -6.20 -7.68 19.10
CA HIS A 87 -7.10 -6.69 19.70
C HIS A 87 -6.92 -5.29 19.10
N VAL A 88 -8.04 -4.60 18.88
CA VAL A 88 -8.10 -3.24 18.36
C VAL A 88 -9.02 -2.36 19.21
N CYS A 89 -8.82 -1.05 19.15
CA CYS A 89 -9.69 -0.07 19.79
C CYS A 89 -11.02 0.03 19.05
N PHE A 90 -12.12 -0.05 19.78
CA PHE A 90 -13.47 0.19 19.27
C PHE A 90 -14.25 0.90 20.35
N GLU A 91 -14.72 2.12 20.07
CA GLU A 91 -15.46 2.97 21.01
C GLU A 91 -14.75 3.17 22.36
N GLY A 92 -13.43 3.41 22.32
CA GLY A 92 -12.62 3.61 23.53
C GLY A 92 -12.28 2.33 24.31
N HIS A 93 -12.70 1.16 23.82
CA HIS A 93 -12.43 -0.14 24.44
C HIS A 93 -11.45 -0.97 23.60
N CYS A 94 -10.53 -1.68 24.26
CA CYS A 94 -9.66 -2.63 23.58
C CYS A 94 -10.40 -3.96 23.44
N GLN A 95 -10.84 -4.28 22.23
CA GLN A 95 -11.69 -5.43 21.92
C GLN A 95 -10.97 -6.41 21.01
N ASN A 96 -11.33 -7.68 21.11
CA ASN A 96 -10.79 -8.72 20.24
C ASN A 96 -11.22 -8.47 18.79
N THR A 97 -10.31 -8.66 17.84
CA THR A 97 -10.59 -8.55 16.40
C THR A 97 -11.68 -9.52 15.92
N SER A 98 -11.93 -10.60 16.67
CA SER A 98 -13.03 -11.53 16.42
C SER A 98 -14.41 -10.87 16.46
N PHE A 99 -14.56 -9.72 17.11
CA PHE A 99 -15.82 -8.95 17.08
C PHE A 99 -16.16 -8.45 15.66
N PHE A 100 -15.14 -8.11 14.86
CA PHE A 100 -15.32 -7.78 13.45
C PHE A 100 -15.44 -9.02 12.57
N ASP A 101 -14.93 -10.15 13.05
CA ASP A 101 -15.11 -11.45 12.43
C ASP A 101 -16.54 -11.91 12.71
N ARG A 102 -17.50 -11.30 12.00
CA ARG A 102 -18.86 -11.83 11.85
C ARG A 102 -18.69 -13.18 11.17
N GLY A 103 -18.55 -14.19 12.02
CA GLY A 103 -17.85 -15.43 11.72
C GLY A 103 -18.16 -15.99 10.35
N HIS A 104 -17.19 -16.77 9.86
CA HIS A 104 -17.25 -17.60 8.66
C HIS A 104 -16.54 -17.05 7.44
N CYS A 105 -16.02 -15.82 7.38
CA CYS A 105 -15.48 -15.35 6.10
C CYS A 105 -14.16 -16.04 5.68
N GLY A 106 -13.23 -16.29 6.61
CA GLY A 106 -12.02 -17.07 6.31
C GLY A 106 -12.32 -18.52 5.88
N LYS A 107 -13.33 -19.16 6.50
CA LYS A 107 -13.81 -20.50 6.09
C LYS A 107 -14.58 -20.48 4.77
N LYS A 108 -15.37 -19.42 4.52
CA LYS A 108 -16.21 -19.22 3.33
C LYS A 108 -15.38 -19.19 2.05
N CYS A 109 -14.16 -18.65 2.11
CA CYS A 109 -13.25 -18.59 0.97
C CYS A 109 -12.38 -19.84 0.81
N ASN A 110 -12.64 -20.92 1.56
CA ASN A 110 -11.94 -22.21 1.48
C ASN A 110 -10.40 -22.12 1.56
N GLY A 111 -9.86 -21.08 2.21
CA GLY A 111 -8.41 -20.82 2.27
C GLY A 111 -7.79 -20.34 0.94
N HIS A 112 -8.59 -20.18 -0.11
CA HIS A 112 -8.16 -19.77 -1.45
C HIS A 112 -8.58 -18.34 -1.81
N GLY A 113 -8.87 -17.51 -0.83
CA GLY A 113 -9.22 -16.12 -1.05
C GLY A 113 -9.23 -15.28 0.21
N ILE A 114 -9.32 -13.96 0.02
CA ILE A 114 -9.41 -12.98 1.09
C ILE A 114 -10.81 -12.38 1.10
N CYS A 115 -11.40 -12.28 2.28
CA CYS A 115 -12.72 -11.69 2.46
C CYS A 115 -12.66 -10.16 2.54
N ASN A 116 -13.59 -9.48 1.88
CA ASN A 116 -13.77 -8.04 1.99
C ASN A 116 -14.87 -7.65 3.01
N ASN A 117 -15.08 -6.34 3.22
CA ASN A 117 -16.09 -5.83 4.16
C ASN A 117 -17.54 -6.23 3.80
N ASN A 118 -17.82 -6.41 2.50
CA ASN A 118 -19.12 -6.91 2.00
C ASN A 118 -19.32 -8.42 2.23
N HIS A 119 -18.38 -9.08 2.91
CA HIS A 119 -18.37 -10.51 3.15
C HIS A 119 -18.26 -11.35 1.85
N ASN A 120 -17.69 -10.78 0.78
CA ASN A 120 -17.41 -11.47 -0.46
C ASN A 120 -15.95 -11.91 -0.53
N CYS A 121 -15.69 -13.05 -1.17
CA CYS A 121 -14.34 -13.57 -1.35
C CYS A 121 -13.71 -13.01 -2.61
N HIS A 122 -12.49 -12.51 -2.46
CA HIS A 122 -11.57 -12.29 -3.54
C HIS A 122 -10.66 -13.52 -3.66
N CYS A 123 -10.93 -14.37 -4.64
CA CYS A 123 -10.22 -15.61 -4.86
C CYS A 123 -8.84 -15.38 -5.50
N PHE A 124 -7.88 -16.22 -5.12
CA PHE A 124 -6.58 -16.29 -5.75
C PHE A 124 -6.67 -16.88 -7.17
N SER A 125 -5.62 -16.69 -7.97
CA SER A 125 -5.53 -17.29 -9.30
C SER A 125 -5.68 -18.81 -9.20
N GLY A 126 -6.46 -19.40 -10.11
CA GLY A 126 -6.82 -20.82 -10.08
C GLY A 126 -8.17 -21.11 -9.42
N TRP A 127 -8.80 -20.14 -8.73
CA TRP A 127 -10.07 -20.35 -8.02
C TRP A 127 -11.17 -19.36 -8.44
N ALA A 128 -12.43 -19.79 -8.42
CA ALA A 128 -13.57 -18.98 -8.81
C ALA A 128 -14.36 -18.44 -7.60
N PRO A 129 -14.80 -17.17 -7.63
CA PRO A 129 -15.80 -16.68 -6.67
C PRO A 129 -17.14 -17.42 -6.84
N PRO A 130 -18.00 -17.49 -5.82
CA PRO A 130 -17.98 -16.70 -4.58
C PRO A 130 -17.30 -17.35 -3.37
N PHE A 131 -16.95 -18.63 -3.44
CA PHE A 131 -16.42 -19.39 -2.29
C PHE A 131 -14.97 -19.87 -2.47
N CYS A 132 -14.38 -19.68 -3.65
CA CYS A 132 -13.04 -20.16 -3.97
C CYS A 132 -12.86 -21.69 -3.75
N ASP A 133 -13.92 -22.45 -4.01
CA ASP A 133 -13.98 -23.92 -3.93
C ASP A 133 -13.92 -24.60 -5.30
N LYS A 134 -14.04 -23.82 -6.39
CA LYS A 134 -14.03 -24.30 -7.76
C LYS A 134 -12.87 -23.70 -8.55
N PRO A 135 -12.33 -24.41 -9.55
CA PRO A 135 -11.32 -23.86 -10.45
C PRO A 135 -11.83 -22.62 -11.19
N GLY A 136 -10.97 -21.61 -11.35
CA GLY A 136 -11.32 -20.37 -12.05
C GLY A 136 -10.16 -19.43 -12.27
N LYS A 137 -10.44 -18.26 -12.85
CA LYS A 137 -9.42 -17.24 -13.17
C LYS A 137 -9.01 -16.37 -11.98
N GLY A 138 -9.61 -16.55 -10.81
CA GLY A 138 -9.47 -15.64 -9.66
C GLY A 138 -10.49 -14.49 -9.71
N GLY A 139 -10.38 -13.59 -8.73
CA GLY A 139 -11.15 -12.36 -8.66
C GLY A 139 -12.26 -12.40 -7.62
N SER A 140 -13.14 -11.41 -7.66
CA SER A 140 -14.30 -11.30 -6.76
C SER A 140 -15.57 -11.11 -7.58
N LEU A 141 -16.74 -11.39 -7.00
CA LEU A 141 -18.01 -10.95 -7.55
C LEU A 141 -18.06 -9.42 -7.76
N ASP A 142 -17.38 -8.66 -6.88
CA ASP A 142 -17.46 -7.19 -6.84
C ASP A 142 -16.52 -6.50 -7.84
N SER A 143 -15.37 -7.11 -8.14
CA SER A 143 -14.31 -6.50 -8.95
C SER A 143 -14.19 -7.10 -10.35
N GLY A 144 -15.06 -8.07 -10.67
CA GLY A 144 -15.00 -8.83 -11.91
C GLY A 144 -13.85 -9.85 -11.95
N PRO A 145 -13.74 -10.61 -13.06
CA PRO A 145 -12.68 -11.61 -13.23
C PRO A 145 -11.30 -10.96 -13.34
N MET A 146 -10.27 -11.65 -12.86
CA MET A 146 -8.89 -11.19 -13.06
C MET A 146 -8.56 -11.15 -14.56
N LEU A 147 -7.92 -10.06 -15.00
CA LEU A 147 -7.42 -9.93 -16.35
C LEU A 147 -6.28 -10.93 -16.55
N GLU A 148 -6.48 -11.92 -17.41
CA GLU A 148 -5.39 -12.83 -17.77
C GLU A 148 -4.31 -12.10 -18.56
N LYS A 149 -3.13 -11.99 -17.94
CA LYS A 149 -1.91 -11.59 -18.65
C LYS A 149 -1.45 -12.76 -19.50
N ASN A 150 -1.98 -12.87 -20.72
CA ASN A 150 -1.45 -13.79 -21.71
C ASN A 150 -0.11 -13.24 -22.21
N PRO A 151 1.04 -13.90 -21.96
CA PRO A 151 2.33 -13.39 -22.39
C PRO A 151 2.58 -13.61 -23.89
N ILE A 152 1.75 -14.44 -24.55
CA ILE A 152 1.87 -14.81 -25.97
C ILE A 152 1.99 -13.59 -26.91
N PRO A 153 1.10 -12.57 -26.88
CA PRO A 153 1.25 -11.40 -27.74
C PRO A 153 2.54 -10.60 -27.47
N ILE A 154 2.99 -10.56 -26.21
CA ILE A 154 4.24 -9.90 -25.83
C ILE A 154 5.43 -10.64 -26.45
N ILE A 155 5.44 -11.97 -26.35
CA ILE A 155 6.49 -12.83 -26.91
C ILE A 155 6.54 -12.68 -28.44
N ILE A 156 5.39 -12.72 -29.12
CA ILE A 156 5.31 -12.54 -30.58
C ILE A 156 5.85 -11.16 -30.97
N GLY A 157 5.44 -10.10 -30.25
CA GLY A 157 5.92 -8.74 -30.51
C GLY A 157 7.44 -8.63 -30.42
N VAL A 158 8.04 -9.20 -29.37
CA VAL A 158 9.49 -9.21 -29.18
C VAL A 158 10.21 -9.96 -30.31
N LEU A 159 9.70 -11.13 -30.72
CA LEU A 159 10.31 -11.93 -31.80
C LEU A 159 10.28 -11.18 -33.15
N VAL A 160 9.16 -10.52 -33.46
CA VAL A 160 9.02 -9.73 -34.70
C VAL A 160 9.97 -8.53 -34.68
N SER A 161 10.08 -7.83 -33.55
CA SER A 161 11.03 -6.72 -33.41
C SER A 161 12.48 -7.16 -33.61
N ILE A 162 12.88 -8.30 -33.03
CA ILE A 162 14.23 -8.85 -33.22
C ILE A 162 14.47 -9.17 -34.69
N LEU A 163 13.53 -9.84 -35.36
CA LEU A 163 13.64 -10.18 -36.77
C LEU A 163 13.84 -8.93 -37.64
N LEU A 164 13.02 -7.89 -37.43
CA LEU A 164 13.14 -6.63 -38.18
C LEU A 164 14.50 -5.96 -37.97
N LEU A 165 14.99 -5.90 -36.73
CA LEU A 165 16.30 -5.32 -36.43
C LEU A 165 17.45 -6.10 -37.09
N THR A 166 17.37 -7.44 -37.11
CA THR A 166 18.38 -8.26 -37.80
C THR A 166 18.38 -8.04 -39.31
N LEU A 167 17.21 -7.93 -39.93
CA LEU A 167 17.07 -7.66 -41.37
C LEU A 167 17.63 -6.27 -41.74
N ILE A 168 17.33 -5.25 -40.93
CA ILE A 168 17.89 -3.90 -41.11
C ILE A 168 19.42 -3.93 -40.95
N GLY A 169 19.94 -4.62 -39.94
CA GLY A 169 21.37 -4.77 -39.72
C GLY A 169 22.09 -5.43 -40.90
N ILE A 170 21.52 -6.52 -41.44
CA ILE A 170 22.05 -7.21 -42.64
C ILE A 170 22.01 -6.28 -43.85
N ALA A 171 20.90 -5.57 -44.08
CA ALA A 171 20.79 -4.63 -45.19
C ALA A 171 21.84 -3.50 -45.14
N LEU A 172 22.04 -2.92 -43.95
CA LEU A 172 23.08 -1.90 -43.72
C LEU A 172 24.49 -2.48 -43.92
N CYS A 173 24.75 -3.68 -43.42
CA CYS A 173 26.03 -4.38 -43.62
C CYS A 173 26.30 -4.61 -45.12
N CYS A 174 25.32 -5.17 -45.85
CA CYS A 174 25.38 -5.37 -47.29
C CYS A 174 25.60 -4.06 -48.06
N TYR A 175 24.92 -2.97 -47.67
CA TYR A 175 25.12 -1.65 -48.27
C TYR A 175 26.55 -1.14 -48.07
N LYS A 176 27.09 -1.25 -46.84
CA LYS A 176 28.46 -0.83 -46.52
C LYS A 176 29.50 -1.68 -47.25
N TRP A 177 29.30 -2.99 -47.36
CA TRP A 177 30.16 -3.88 -48.16
C TRP A 177 30.13 -3.54 -49.64
N ARG A 178 28.94 -3.30 -50.22
CA ARG A 178 28.83 -2.84 -51.62
C ARG A 178 29.54 -1.52 -51.83
N ALA A 179 29.34 -0.54 -50.94
CA ALA A 179 30.01 0.76 -51.02
C ALA A 179 31.55 0.67 -50.89
N LYS A 180 32.07 -0.32 -50.15
CA LYS A 180 33.52 -0.61 -50.05
C LYS A 180 34.08 -1.34 -51.28
N LEU A 181 33.31 -2.25 -51.89
CA LEU A 181 33.76 -3.06 -53.03
C LEU A 181 33.72 -2.30 -54.38
N VAL A 182 32.80 -1.35 -54.54
CA VAL A 182 32.70 -0.50 -55.75
C VAL A 182 33.98 0.31 -56.04
N PRO A 183 34.62 1.00 -55.06
CA PRO A 183 35.88 1.70 -55.31
C PRO A 183 37.05 0.74 -55.56
N ILE A 184 37.12 -0.42 -54.88
CA ILE A 184 38.17 -1.43 -55.10
C ILE A 184 38.14 -1.96 -56.55
N LYS A 185 36.96 -2.25 -57.10
CA LYS A 185 36.84 -2.65 -58.52
C LYS A 185 37.29 -1.54 -59.48
N LYS A 186 37.02 -0.26 -59.19
CA LYS A 186 37.45 0.86 -60.05
C LYS A 186 38.97 1.05 -60.05
N THR A 187 39.66 0.77 -58.96
CA THR A 187 41.13 0.85 -58.87
C THR A 187 41.83 -0.29 -59.62
N ILE A 188 41.25 -1.50 -59.63
CA ILE A 188 41.82 -2.67 -60.31
C ILE A 188 41.67 -2.58 -61.85
N PHE A 189 40.61 -1.94 -62.35
CA PHE A 189 40.29 -1.88 -63.78
C PHE A 189 40.66 -0.54 -64.46
N ALA A 190 41.47 0.33 -63.85
CA ALA A 190 41.94 1.55 -64.50
C ALA A 190 43.01 1.21 -65.58
N PRO A 191 42.82 1.55 -66.87
CA PRO A 191 43.78 1.25 -67.91
C PRO A 191 45.03 2.15 -67.79
N LYS A 192 46.23 1.54 -67.90
CA LYS A 192 47.50 2.27 -68.05
C LYS A 192 47.43 3.12 -69.32
N LYS A 193 47.57 4.44 -69.20
CA LYS A 193 47.77 5.34 -70.35
C LYS A 193 49.18 5.10 -70.90
N THR A 194 49.28 4.66 -72.15
CA THR A 194 50.54 4.59 -72.88
C THR A 194 50.94 6.00 -73.32
N GLU A 195 52.10 6.44 -72.87
CA GLU A 195 52.74 7.70 -73.21
C GLU A 195 53.34 7.59 -74.62
N GLN A 196 52.97 8.49 -75.54
CA GLN A 196 53.43 8.48 -76.93
C GLN A 196 54.56 9.50 -77.10
N PRO A 197 55.78 9.10 -77.53
CA PRO A 197 56.88 10.02 -77.71
C PRO A 197 56.81 10.74 -79.08
N ARG A 198 57.41 11.93 -79.09
CA ARG A 198 57.48 12.94 -80.16
C ARG A 198 58.16 12.45 -81.43
#